data_AF-A0A7V9JWH4-F1
#
_entry.id   AF-A0A7V9JWH4-F1
#
_cell.length_a   1.000
_cell.length_b   1.000
_cell.length_c   1.000
_cell.angle_alpha   90.00
_cell.angle_beta   90.00
_cell.angle_gamma   90.00
#
_symmetry.space_group_name_H-M   'P 1'
#
loop_
_entity.id
_entity.type
_entity.pdbx_description
1 polymer ?
#
loop_
_entity_poly.entity_id
_entity_poly.type
_entity_poly.pdbx_seq_one_letter_code
_entity_poly.pdbx_strand_id
1 'polypeptide(L)'
;MKVYLSAFGFWLVIFAVIVSANCRHNNIAPAPKQSINTSLPANTPPNSNQENRGQNMNQSKLTAVPQSNWGATGISLVVEESVVKIEYDCANGEIDRKLTINENGEFYADGFHTVESFGPVRVDNPPKPQPAHYEGKISGDTMMLKVTLTETKEKIADYTLERGKTPRLHKCL
;
A
#
# COMPACT_ATOMS: atom_id res chain seq x y z
N MET A 1 40.57 38.44 -12.24
CA MET A 1 39.70 37.25 -12.18
C MET A 1 39.26 36.93 -13.59
N LYS A 2 39.61 35.74 -14.12
CA LYS A 2 39.47 35.36 -15.53
C LYS A 2 38.07 34.82 -15.84
N VAL A 3 37.56 35.20 -17.01
CA VAL A 3 36.29 34.85 -17.66
C VAL A 3 36.55 33.73 -18.70
N TYR A 4 35.47 33.05 -19.14
CA TYR A 4 35.33 32.06 -20.24
C TYR A 4 35.58 30.59 -19.84
N LEU A 5 34.94 29.54 -20.37
CA LEU A 5 34.20 29.32 -21.62
C LEU A 5 33.37 28.02 -21.50
N SER A 6 32.23 27.97 -22.18
CA SER A 6 31.47 26.77 -22.55
C SER A 6 32.30 25.72 -23.32
N ALA A 7 32.04 24.43 -23.09
CA ALA A 7 32.52 23.37 -23.99
C ALA A 7 31.50 22.23 -24.15
N PHE A 8 31.26 21.92 -25.41
CA PHE A 8 30.40 20.89 -25.99
C PHE A 8 30.89 19.47 -25.70
N GLY A 9 29.97 18.50 -25.66
CA GLY A 9 30.26 17.07 -25.62
C GLY A 9 29.19 16.25 -26.34
N PHE A 10 29.00 16.50 -27.64
CA PHE A 10 28.31 15.59 -28.55
C PHE A 10 29.13 14.30 -28.66
N TRP A 11 28.56 13.16 -28.26
CA TRP A 11 29.12 11.85 -28.59
C TRP A 11 28.22 11.13 -29.60
N LEU A 12 28.75 10.99 -30.81
CA LEU A 12 28.20 10.31 -31.96
C LEU A 12 28.27 8.78 -31.78
N VAL A 13 27.11 8.13 -31.96
CA VAL A 13 26.82 6.96 -32.81
C VAL A 13 27.84 5.81 -32.83
N ILE A 14 27.41 4.61 -32.41
CA ILE A 14 27.75 3.35 -33.11
C ILE A 14 26.51 2.43 -33.18
N PHE A 15 26.20 2.08 -34.43
CA PHE A 15 25.27 1.05 -34.89
C PHE A 15 25.63 -0.34 -34.37
N ALA A 16 24.63 -1.14 -34.00
CA ALA A 16 24.71 -2.59 -34.11
C ALA A 16 23.37 -3.14 -34.63
N VAL A 17 23.38 -3.52 -35.91
CA VAL A 17 22.35 -4.33 -36.58
C VAL A 17 22.80 -5.79 -36.50
N ILE A 18 21.97 -6.67 -35.94
CA ILE A 18 22.00 -8.14 -36.15
C ILE A 18 20.52 -8.56 -36.18
N VAL A 19 19.88 -8.71 -37.35
CA VAL A 19 19.80 -9.91 -38.21
C VAL A 19 19.20 -11.13 -37.50
N SER A 20 17.89 -11.30 -37.72
CA SER A 20 17.16 -12.53 -38.11
C SER A 20 17.30 -13.82 -37.30
N ALA A 21 16.17 -14.31 -36.78
CA ALA A 21 15.56 -15.58 -37.22
C ALA A 21 14.18 -15.77 -36.57
N ASN A 22 13.14 -15.72 -37.41
CA ASN A 22 11.78 -16.12 -37.05
C ASN A 22 11.62 -17.63 -37.24
N CYS A 23 10.64 -18.18 -36.52
CA CYS A 23 10.01 -19.50 -36.68
C CYS A 23 10.73 -20.72 -36.08
N ARG A 24 10.15 -21.23 -34.98
CA ARG A 24 9.73 -22.64 -34.95
C ARG A 24 8.46 -22.85 -34.13
N HIS A 25 7.39 -23.08 -34.88
CA HIS A 25 6.19 -23.81 -34.49
C HIS A 25 6.62 -25.18 -33.94
N ASN A 26 6.18 -25.57 -32.75
CA ASN A 26 6.25 -26.97 -32.33
C ASN A 26 4.95 -27.39 -31.64
N ASN A 27 4.13 -28.03 -32.46
CA ASN A 27 3.19 -29.11 -32.24
C ASN A 27 2.93 -29.59 -30.80
N ILE A 28 1.63 -29.62 -30.53
CA ILE A 28 0.90 -30.41 -29.55
C ILE A 28 1.33 -31.89 -29.59
N ALA A 29 1.58 -32.47 -28.41
CA ALA A 29 1.40 -33.89 -28.14
C ALA A 29 0.66 -34.06 -26.79
N PRO A 30 -0.28 -35.02 -26.69
CA PRO A 30 -1.14 -35.20 -25.53
C PRO A 30 -0.45 -35.89 -24.34
N ALA A 31 -0.91 -35.54 -23.14
CA ALA A 31 -0.44 -36.05 -21.87
C ALA A 31 -0.60 -37.59 -21.74
N PRO A 32 0.40 -38.31 -21.23
CA PRO A 32 0.24 -39.72 -20.86
C PRO A 32 -0.46 -39.86 -19.49
N LYS A 33 -1.49 -40.71 -19.43
CA LYS A 33 -2.07 -41.25 -18.19
C LYS A 33 -1.16 -42.37 -17.65
N GLN A 34 -0.62 -42.23 -16.44
CA GLN A 34 -0.01 -43.33 -15.65
C GLN A 34 -0.27 -43.04 -14.17
N SER A 35 -1.33 -43.64 -13.59
CA SER A 35 -1.33 -44.88 -12.80
C SER A 35 -0.56 -44.77 -11.48
N ILE A 36 -1.33 -44.72 -10.39
CA ILE A 36 -0.92 -44.77 -8.99
C ILE A 36 -0.18 -46.08 -8.73
N ASN A 37 1.06 -46.02 -8.24
CA ASN A 37 1.73 -47.15 -7.61
C ASN A 37 2.33 -46.72 -6.28
N THR A 38 1.83 -47.37 -5.23
CA THR A 38 2.26 -47.30 -3.83
C THR A 38 3.58 -48.05 -3.65
N SER A 39 4.61 -47.39 -3.09
CA SER A 39 5.57 -48.00 -2.15
C SER A 39 6.59 -46.97 -1.63
N LEU A 40 6.49 -46.61 -0.35
CA LEU A 40 7.64 -46.24 0.51
C LEU A 40 8.36 -47.56 0.92
N PRO A 41 9.66 -47.58 1.33
CA PRO A 41 10.30 -46.54 2.14
C PRO A 41 11.81 -46.25 1.89
N ALA A 42 12.25 -45.23 2.63
CA ALA A 42 13.56 -45.06 3.26
C ALA A 42 14.72 -44.39 2.49
N ASN A 43 15.12 -43.25 3.08
CA ASN A 43 16.48 -42.73 3.23
C ASN A 43 17.06 -41.88 2.09
N THR A 44 16.78 -40.57 2.16
CA THR A 44 17.79 -39.50 2.11
C THR A 44 17.15 -38.23 2.67
N PRO A 45 17.66 -37.59 3.74
CA PRO A 45 17.29 -36.22 4.06
C PRO A 45 17.75 -35.33 2.90
N PRO A 46 16.88 -34.62 2.18
CA PRO A 46 17.31 -33.60 1.26
C PRO A 46 18.06 -32.52 2.05
N ASN A 47 19.35 -32.39 1.73
CA ASN A 47 20.27 -31.32 2.10
C ASN A 47 19.53 -29.98 2.38
N SER A 48 19.35 -29.65 3.65
CA SER A 48 18.63 -28.46 4.13
C SER A 48 19.42 -27.16 3.97
N ASN A 49 20.25 -27.04 2.95
CA ASN A 49 21.10 -25.88 2.76
C ASN A 49 20.75 -25.02 1.55
N GLN A 50 19.54 -25.10 0.97
CA GLN A 50 19.10 -24.19 -0.11
C GLN A 50 17.60 -23.87 -0.14
N GLU A 51 16.97 -23.59 1.02
CA GLU A 51 15.63 -22.95 1.06
C GLU A 51 15.54 -21.88 2.17
N ASN A 52 16.63 -21.15 2.41
CA ASN A 52 16.67 -20.01 3.34
C ASN A 52 17.60 -18.90 2.84
N ARG A 53 17.70 -18.71 1.52
CA ARG A 53 18.49 -17.62 0.90
C ARG A 53 17.63 -16.55 0.20
N GLY A 54 16.32 -16.56 0.46
CA GLY A 54 15.37 -15.51 0.01
C GLY A 54 14.83 -14.63 1.14
N GLN A 55 15.26 -14.81 2.39
CA GLN A 55 14.76 -14.07 3.56
C GLN A 55 15.87 -13.25 4.23
N ASN A 56 16.69 -12.56 3.43
CA ASN A 56 17.61 -11.55 3.94
C ASN A 56 17.53 -10.32 3.06
N MET A 57 16.54 -9.49 3.34
CA MET A 57 16.58 -8.03 3.21
C MET A 57 15.49 -7.46 4.12
N ASN A 58 15.86 -7.09 5.36
CA ASN A 58 15.19 -6.02 6.12
C ASN A 58 13.64 -6.05 6.17
N GLN A 59 13.03 -7.21 6.42
CA GLN A 59 11.57 -7.31 6.59
C GLN A 59 11.20 -6.84 7.99
N SER A 60 10.89 -5.55 8.13
CA SER A 60 10.35 -5.01 9.37
C SER A 60 9.12 -5.81 9.77
N LYS A 61 9.15 -6.45 10.93
CA LYS A 61 8.01 -7.22 11.43
C LYS A 61 6.80 -6.29 11.54
N LEU A 62 5.70 -6.67 10.87
CA LEU A 62 4.43 -5.95 10.96
C LEU A 62 3.60 -6.53 12.10
N THR A 63 3.04 -5.63 12.92
CA THR A 63 2.15 -5.95 14.04
C THR A 63 0.77 -5.40 13.76
N ALA A 64 -0.26 -6.23 13.94
CA ALA A 64 -1.65 -5.80 13.83
C ALA A 64 -2.00 -4.76 14.91
N VAL A 65 -2.66 -3.68 14.50
CA VAL A 65 -3.26 -2.73 15.44
C VAL A 65 -4.56 -3.34 16.01
N PRO A 66 -4.74 -3.39 17.35
CA PRO A 66 -5.99 -3.87 17.94
C PRO A 66 -7.19 -2.99 17.57
N GLN A 67 -8.38 -3.59 17.58
CA GLN A 67 -9.62 -2.86 17.40
C GLN A 67 -9.74 -1.74 18.45
N SER A 68 -9.98 -0.52 17.99
CA SER A 68 -9.94 0.65 18.85
C SER A 68 -10.58 1.87 18.20
N ASN A 69 -11.10 2.76 19.05
CA ASN A 69 -11.60 4.07 18.65
C ASN A 69 -10.56 5.14 18.95
N TRP A 70 -10.46 6.13 18.08
CA TRP A 70 -9.54 7.26 18.17
C TRP A 70 -10.28 8.53 17.82
N GLY A 71 -10.03 9.61 18.55
CA GLY A 71 -10.74 10.87 18.33
C GLY A 71 -9.88 12.09 18.57
N ALA A 72 -10.22 13.16 17.85
CA ALA A 72 -9.77 14.51 18.09
C ALA A 72 -10.84 15.50 17.61
N THR A 73 -10.52 16.80 17.65
CA THR A 73 -11.33 17.79 16.93
C THR A 73 -11.16 17.60 15.43
N GLY A 74 -12.26 17.55 14.69
CA GLY A 74 -12.28 17.44 13.22
C GLY A 74 -12.00 16.05 12.67
N ILE A 75 -11.85 15.03 13.52
CA ILE A 75 -11.63 13.63 13.08
C ILE A 75 -12.11 12.58 14.09
N SER A 76 -12.68 11.49 13.57
CA SER A 76 -12.87 10.21 14.24
C SER A 76 -12.22 9.10 13.41
N LEU A 77 -11.60 8.12 14.07
CA LEU A 77 -11.04 6.94 13.41
C LEU A 77 -11.38 5.68 14.21
N VAL A 78 -11.90 4.66 13.53
CA VAL A 78 -12.25 3.36 14.10
C VAL A 78 -11.44 2.28 13.41
N VAL A 79 -10.62 1.58 14.16
CA VAL A 79 -9.90 0.38 13.70
C VAL A 79 -10.79 -0.84 13.95
N GLU A 80 -11.24 -1.48 12.88
CA GLU A 80 -11.95 -2.76 12.93
C GLU A 80 -11.00 -3.91 12.56
N GLU A 81 -11.51 -5.13 12.39
CA GLU A 81 -10.65 -6.30 12.13
C GLU A 81 -9.98 -6.25 10.74
N SER A 82 -10.71 -5.77 9.74
CA SER A 82 -10.29 -5.76 8.34
C SER A 82 -10.47 -4.41 7.64
N VAL A 83 -10.99 -3.41 8.33
CA VAL A 83 -11.23 -2.07 7.78
C VAL A 83 -10.89 -1.01 8.82
N VAL A 84 -10.45 0.16 8.37
CA VAL A 84 -10.36 1.36 9.20
C VAL A 84 -11.30 2.40 8.62
N LYS A 85 -12.23 2.88 9.43
CA LYS A 85 -13.18 3.93 9.05
C LYS A 85 -12.74 5.26 9.62
N ILE A 86 -12.78 6.30 8.80
CA ILE A 86 -12.30 7.64 9.14
C ILE A 86 -13.41 8.62 8.79
N GLU A 87 -13.77 9.48 9.74
CA GLU A 87 -14.76 10.54 9.55
C GLU A 87 -14.09 11.89 9.80
N TYR A 88 -14.27 12.81 8.86
CA TYR A 88 -13.84 14.20 8.95
C TYR A 88 -15.06 15.13 9.01
N ASP A 89 -14.80 16.43 9.12
CA ASP A 89 -15.83 17.46 9.09
C ASP A 89 -16.57 17.52 7.73
N CYS A 90 -15.86 17.50 6.59
CA CYS A 90 -16.49 17.58 5.26
C CYS A 90 -16.30 16.32 4.39
N ALA A 91 -15.87 15.21 4.98
CA ALA A 91 -15.45 14.03 4.21
C ALA A 91 -15.49 12.78 5.09
N ASN A 92 -15.34 11.62 4.45
CA ASN A 92 -14.98 10.36 5.11
C ASN A 92 -13.81 9.71 4.37
N GLY A 93 -13.25 8.68 4.99
CA GLY A 93 -12.23 7.85 4.39
C GLY A 93 -12.24 6.43 4.92
N GLU A 94 -11.62 5.54 4.15
CA GLU A 94 -11.59 4.12 4.44
C GLU A 94 -10.24 3.51 4.05
N ILE A 95 -9.69 2.68 4.93
CA ILE A 95 -8.59 1.75 4.60
C ILE A 95 -9.22 0.35 4.59
N ASP A 96 -9.32 -0.26 3.41
CA ASP A 96 -10.02 -1.53 3.15
C ASP A 96 -9.17 -2.77 3.52
N ARG A 97 -8.29 -2.61 4.50
CA ARG A 97 -7.42 -3.66 5.01
C ARG A 97 -7.15 -3.50 6.48
N LYS A 98 -6.74 -4.60 7.11
CA LYS A 98 -6.27 -4.63 8.48
C LYS A 98 -5.09 -3.65 8.67
N LEU A 99 -5.19 -2.78 9.67
CA LEU A 99 -4.12 -1.84 9.98
C LEU A 99 -2.95 -2.55 10.67
N THR A 100 -1.75 -2.35 10.13
CA THR A 100 -0.51 -2.92 10.66
C THR A 100 0.56 -1.85 10.82
N ILE A 101 1.32 -1.91 11.91
CA ILE A 101 2.45 -1.03 12.21
C ILE A 101 3.77 -1.80 12.17
N ASN A 102 4.87 -1.12 11.85
CA ASN A 102 6.22 -1.64 12.01
C ASN A 102 6.68 -1.55 13.49
N GLU A 103 7.93 -1.97 13.74
CA GLU A 103 8.54 -1.95 15.08
C GLU A 103 8.69 -0.53 15.68
N ASN A 104 8.67 0.52 14.85
CA ASN A 104 8.71 1.91 15.28
C ASN A 104 7.31 2.51 15.57
N GLY A 105 6.26 1.69 15.46
CA GLY A 105 4.88 2.13 15.60
C GLY A 105 4.32 2.86 14.37
N GLU A 106 5.00 2.82 13.23
CA GLU A 106 4.62 3.53 12.02
C GLU A 106 3.79 2.64 11.10
N PHE A 107 2.78 3.21 10.45
CA PHE A 107 2.02 2.55 9.39
C PHE A 107 2.02 3.37 8.11
N TYR A 108 1.90 2.64 7.01
CA TYR A 108 1.64 3.17 5.68
C TYR A 108 0.51 2.35 5.06
N ALA A 109 -0.61 3.02 4.80
CA ALA A 109 -1.82 2.38 4.29
C ALA A 109 -2.37 3.11 3.06
N ASP A 110 -2.82 2.33 2.09
CA ASP A 110 -3.60 2.84 0.96
C ASP A 110 -5.08 2.75 1.32
N GLY A 111 -5.87 3.69 0.83
CA GLY A 111 -7.30 3.72 1.05
C GLY A 111 -7.97 4.76 0.16
N PHE A 112 -9.14 5.21 0.59
CA PHE A 112 -9.96 6.17 -0.14
C PHE A 112 -10.38 7.34 0.73
N HIS A 113 -10.38 8.53 0.14
CA HIS A 113 -10.95 9.76 0.68
C HIS A 113 -12.15 10.16 -0.16
N THR A 114 -13.30 10.38 0.48
CA THR A 114 -14.54 10.76 -0.20
C THR A 114 -15.06 12.05 0.40
N VAL A 115 -15.06 13.11 -0.41
CA VAL A 115 -15.64 14.40 -0.01
C VAL A 115 -17.16 14.27 0.11
N GLU A 116 -17.72 14.71 1.22
CA GLU A 116 -19.16 14.72 1.42
C GLU A 116 -19.78 15.86 0.61
N SER A 117 -20.99 15.62 0.09
CA SER A 117 -21.72 16.63 -0.66
C SER A 117 -22.60 17.47 0.26
N PHE A 118 -22.72 18.76 -0.06
CA PHE A 118 -23.71 19.63 0.55
C PHE A 118 -25.12 19.22 0.11
N GLY A 119 -26.00 18.95 1.08
CA GLY A 119 -27.39 18.56 0.84
C GLY A 119 -27.60 17.09 0.48
N PRO A 120 -28.81 16.69 0.05
CA PRO A 120 -29.13 15.31 -0.25
C PRO A 120 -28.22 14.72 -1.32
N VAL A 121 -27.59 13.59 -1.01
CA VAL A 121 -26.83 12.81 -2.00
C VAL A 121 -27.81 12.26 -3.05
N ARG A 122 -27.51 12.53 -4.31
CA ARG A 122 -28.26 11.98 -5.45
C ARG A 122 -27.94 10.49 -5.59
N VAL A 123 -28.97 9.64 -5.65
CA VAL A 123 -28.80 8.19 -5.78
C VAL A 123 -28.08 7.82 -7.09
N ASP A 124 -28.30 8.60 -8.15
CA ASP A 124 -27.70 8.43 -9.48
C ASP A 124 -26.29 9.03 -9.62
N ASN A 125 -25.85 9.83 -8.63
CA ASN A 125 -24.53 10.46 -8.65
C ASN A 125 -23.96 10.55 -7.22
N PRO A 126 -23.51 9.42 -6.64
CA PRO A 126 -22.87 9.44 -5.35
C PRO A 126 -21.51 10.15 -5.41
N PRO A 127 -21.00 10.66 -4.27
CA PRO A 127 -19.65 11.17 -4.18
C PRO A 127 -18.63 10.15 -4.67
N LYS A 128 -17.66 10.59 -5.46
CA LYS A 128 -16.62 9.73 -6.01
C LYS A 128 -15.46 9.58 -5.00
N PRO A 129 -15.11 8.35 -4.59
CA PRO A 129 -13.92 8.13 -3.77
C PRO A 129 -12.65 8.46 -4.54
N GLN A 130 -11.70 9.12 -3.88
CA GLN A 130 -10.38 9.46 -4.40
C GLN A 130 -9.33 8.60 -3.69
N PRO A 131 -8.39 7.96 -4.40
CA PRO A 131 -7.34 7.19 -3.75
C PRO A 131 -6.45 8.07 -2.86
N ALA A 132 -6.15 7.59 -1.65
CA ALA A 132 -5.35 8.30 -0.65
C ALA A 132 -4.31 7.39 0.02
N HIS A 133 -3.18 8.00 0.40
CA HIS A 133 -2.20 7.42 1.30
C HIS A 133 -2.41 7.95 2.71
N TYR A 134 -2.38 7.02 3.66
CA TYR A 134 -2.49 7.22 5.09
C TYR A 134 -1.16 6.85 5.74
N GLU A 135 -0.50 7.85 6.27
CA GLU A 135 0.75 7.70 7.00
C GLU A 135 0.50 8.00 8.46
N GLY A 136 0.99 7.18 9.37
CA GLY A 136 0.87 7.51 10.78
C GLY A 136 1.85 6.83 11.68
N LYS A 137 1.83 7.29 12.93
CA LYS A 137 2.69 6.79 14.00
C LYS A 137 1.89 6.69 15.29
N ILE A 138 1.87 5.50 15.87
CA ILE A 138 1.23 5.22 17.16
C ILE A 138 2.30 5.14 18.24
N SER A 139 2.13 5.93 19.29
CA SER A 139 2.97 5.91 20.50
C SER A 139 2.05 5.89 21.71
N GLY A 140 1.86 4.70 22.31
CA GLY A 140 0.89 4.48 23.39
C GLY A 140 -0.54 4.75 22.94
N ASP A 141 -1.15 5.77 23.53
CA ASP A 141 -2.53 6.22 23.25
C ASP A 141 -2.60 7.42 22.32
N THR A 142 -1.48 7.83 21.71
CA THR A 142 -1.42 8.92 20.75
C THR A 142 -1.13 8.39 19.35
N MET A 143 -1.89 8.87 18.35
CA MET A 143 -1.67 8.58 16.94
C MET A 143 -1.46 9.90 16.18
N MET A 144 -0.35 10.03 15.47
CA MET A 144 -0.21 11.02 14.40
C MET A 144 -0.68 10.41 13.10
N LEU A 145 -1.48 11.15 12.33
CA LEU A 145 -2.02 10.71 11.04
C LEU A 145 -1.82 11.82 10.00
N LYS A 146 -1.35 11.47 8.82
CA LYS A 146 -1.28 12.31 7.63
C LYS A 146 -2.03 11.65 6.49
N VAL A 147 -2.75 12.45 5.72
CA VAL A 147 -3.57 11.97 4.60
C VAL A 147 -3.21 12.74 3.34
N THR A 148 -2.86 12.03 2.27
CA THR A 148 -2.46 12.62 0.99
C THR A 148 -3.17 11.91 -0.15
N LEU A 149 -3.78 12.66 -1.08
CA LEU A 149 -4.34 12.07 -2.30
C LEU A 149 -3.22 11.54 -3.20
N THR A 150 -3.36 10.32 -3.69
CA THR A 150 -2.27 9.67 -4.44
C THR A 150 -2.13 10.22 -5.85
N GLU A 151 -3.25 10.65 -6.47
CA GLU A 151 -3.30 11.17 -7.83
C GLU A 151 -2.76 12.61 -7.92
N THR A 152 -3.22 13.51 -7.05
CA THR A 152 -2.87 14.94 -7.08
C THR A 152 -1.66 15.29 -6.21
N LYS A 153 -1.26 14.38 -5.29
CA LYS A 153 -0.27 14.65 -4.22
C LYS A 153 -0.68 15.76 -3.26
N GLU A 154 -1.97 16.11 -3.25
CA GLU A 154 -2.53 17.08 -2.33
C GLU A 154 -2.58 16.50 -0.91
N LYS A 155 -2.04 17.25 0.05
CA LYS A 155 -2.17 16.93 1.47
C LYS A 155 -3.54 17.38 1.96
N ILE A 156 -4.37 16.43 2.37
CA ILE A 156 -5.71 16.69 2.90
C ILE A 156 -5.63 17.21 4.33
N ALA A 157 -4.92 16.51 5.21
CA ALA A 157 -4.84 16.87 6.62
C ALA A 157 -3.72 16.16 7.37
N ASP A 158 -3.34 16.77 8.50
CA ASP A 158 -2.49 16.18 9.55
C ASP A 158 -3.25 16.26 10.88
N TYR A 159 -3.38 15.13 11.59
CA TYR A 159 -4.09 15.02 12.86
C TYR A 159 -3.25 14.36 13.95
N THR A 160 -3.54 14.73 15.19
CA THR A 160 -3.12 14.00 16.38
C THR A 160 -4.36 13.49 17.10
N LEU A 161 -4.56 12.18 17.11
CA LEU A 161 -5.69 11.50 17.72
C LEU A 161 -5.28 10.84 19.04
N GLU A 162 -6.22 10.73 19.96
CA GLU A 162 -6.07 10.01 21.21
C GLU A 162 -7.00 8.80 21.25
N ARG A 163 -6.49 7.66 21.73
CA ARG A 163 -7.26 6.43 21.86
C ARG A 163 -8.38 6.62 22.88
N GLY A 164 -9.60 6.22 22.53
CA GLY A 164 -10.78 6.29 23.39
C GLY A 164 -11.36 7.69 23.59
N LYS A 165 -10.70 8.74 23.07
CA LYS A 165 -11.22 10.11 23.14
C LYS A 165 -12.45 10.28 22.26
N THR A 166 -13.49 10.90 22.81
CA THR A 166 -14.69 11.25 22.03
C THR A 166 -14.33 12.27 20.93
N PRO A 167 -14.63 11.98 19.66
CA PRO A 167 -14.36 12.93 18.57
C PRO A 167 -15.29 14.14 18.63
N ARG A 168 -14.83 15.29 18.12
CA ARG A 168 -15.64 16.49 17.94
C ARG A 168 -15.69 16.85 16.46
N LEU A 169 -16.73 16.40 15.77
CA LEU A 169 -16.95 16.67 14.35
C LEU A 169 -17.93 17.83 14.16
N HIS A 170 -17.62 18.70 13.22
CA HIS A 170 -18.47 19.78 12.74
C HIS A 170 -18.75 19.55 11.27
N LYS A 171 -19.88 18.88 10.98
CA LYS A 171 -20.24 18.57 9.59
C LYS A 171 -20.44 19.85 8.77
N CYS A 172 -19.92 19.84 7.56
CA CYS A 172 -19.93 21.02 6.69
C CYS A 172 -21.34 21.32 6.18
N LEU A 173 -21.71 22.61 6.19
CA LEU A 173 -23.04 23.13 5.84
C LEU A 173 -23.10 23.64 4.40
#